data_AF-A0A1J4NVB2-F1
#
_entry.id   AF-A0A1J4NVB2-F1
#
_cell.length_a   1.000
_cell.length_b   1.000
_cell.length_c   1.000
_cell.angle_alpha   90.00
_cell.angle_beta   90.00
_cell.angle_gamma   90.00
#
_symmetry.space_group_name_H-M   'P 1'
#
loop_
_entity.id
_entity.type
_entity.pdbx_description
1 polymer ?
#
loop_
_entity_poly.entity_id
_entity_poly.type
_entity_poly.pdbx_seq_one_letter_code
_entity_poly.pdbx_strand_id
1 'polypeptide(L)'
;MCVLRRLPRPLRRAARLLVRLCYTPWTPKTRFLLISLCSSVALLGLADAGGVLVSPTADGARSALSYLFSVNAEPSAVSLSLLQDPAGLIILAVVFVTPMFYCQQVRAISDFVPMNERNGGASQLSGRRIEQLNRLTARTNRAFAALGRRDFSAVIMATVAVGTALLYVFVNDHGLLESWNSTTLPDAVWRSEVYDGWWANRYTHPELAMALCVAGAYAFYFLAKQLVMGVVFTIYLKRSSELGFGVTPNMAYDSDGFQGLRTLRQFMLWTYGSAVAHLTGLLVLFVVWLPAAPWTLFAVVVVMVVDALVIIYPSSIGYHSALDAKKKYVASLSVTDMPPNDRDAAIAQVWSVSVLPVGTRKAITAITGYLLVPAVIAWLPAVVQKL
;
A
#
# COMPACT_ATOMS: atom_id res chain seq x y z
N MET A 1 -15.42 29.18 -27.79
CA MET A 1 -14.51 28.44 -28.72
C MET A 1 -13.72 29.32 -29.71
N CYS A 2 -14.08 30.59 -29.96
CA CYS A 2 -13.39 31.44 -30.96
C CYS A 2 -11.97 31.91 -30.60
N VAL A 3 -11.58 31.94 -29.32
CA VAL A 3 -10.28 32.49 -28.89
C VAL A 3 -9.09 31.53 -29.14
N LEU A 4 -9.34 30.22 -29.23
CA LEU A 4 -8.29 29.21 -29.43
C LEU A 4 -7.70 29.18 -30.85
N ARG A 5 -8.24 29.93 -31.82
CA ARG A 5 -7.77 29.93 -33.21
C ARG A 5 -6.51 30.75 -33.47
N ARG A 6 -6.04 31.57 -32.51
CA ARG A 6 -4.85 32.42 -32.67
C ARG A 6 -3.59 31.92 -31.98
N LEU A 7 -3.65 30.81 -31.24
CA LEU A 7 -2.48 30.25 -30.54
C LEU A 7 -1.61 29.37 -31.45
N PRO A 8 -0.26 29.39 -31.31
CA PRO A 8 0.64 28.46 -31.98
C PRO A 8 0.23 27.00 -31.76
N ARG A 9 0.43 26.12 -32.76
CA ARG A 9 0.01 24.70 -32.73
C ARG A 9 0.39 23.93 -31.45
N PRO A 10 1.59 24.07 -30.83
CA PRO A 10 1.92 23.37 -29.59
C PRO A 10 1.07 23.85 -28.39
N LEU A 11 0.90 25.17 -28.24
CA LEU A 11 0.06 25.77 -27.19
C LEU A 11 -1.42 25.41 -27.36
N ARG A 12 -1.89 25.23 -28.60
CA ARG A 12 -3.26 24.80 -28.90
C ARG A 12 -3.51 23.31 -28.58
N ARG A 13 -2.46 22.48 -28.53
CA ARG A 13 -2.53 21.10 -28.02
C ARG A 13 -2.54 21.09 -26.50
N ALA A 14 -1.65 21.85 -25.86
CA ALA A 14 -1.60 21.99 -24.40
C ALA A 14 -2.91 22.56 -23.83
N ALA A 15 -3.46 23.63 -24.42
CA ALA A 15 -4.73 24.20 -24.02
C ALA A 15 -5.92 23.26 -24.23
N ARG A 16 -5.92 22.45 -25.32
CA ARG A 16 -6.95 21.40 -25.51
C ARG A 16 -6.79 20.23 -24.55
N LEU A 17 -5.57 19.92 -24.12
CA LEU A 17 -5.28 18.93 -23.08
C LEU A 17 -5.73 19.42 -21.70
N LEU A 18 -5.44 20.67 -21.36
CA LEU A 18 -5.92 21.34 -20.14
C LEU A 18 -7.45 21.44 -20.12
N VAL A 19 -8.08 21.83 -21.22
CA VAL A 19 -9.55 21.84 -21.33
C VAL A 19 -10.11 20.42 -21.27
N ARG A 20 -9.50 19.42 -21.93
CA ARG A 20 -9.94 18.02 -21.77
C ARG A 20 -9.77 17.53 -20.34
N LEU A 21 -8.70 17.88 -19.65
CA LEU A 21 -8.55 17.65 -18.22
C LEU A 21 -9.70 18.34 -17.47
N CYS A 22 -9.93 19.63 -17.62
CA CYS A 22 -10.99 20.33 -16.89
C CYS A 22 -12.44 19.83 -17.17
N TYR A 23 -12.70 19.22 -18.34
CA TYR A 23 -14.06 18.86 -18.77
C TYR A 23 -14.34 17.34 -18.91
N THR A 24 -13.34 16.46 -18.78
CA THR A 24 -13.64 15.02 -18.64
C THR A 24 -13.92 14.67 -17.19
N PRO A 25 -14.94 13.83 -16.90
CA PRO A 25 -15.13 13.33 -15.54
C PRO A 25 -13.88 12.53 -15.14
N TRP A 26 -13.06 13.12 -14.27
CA TRP A 26 -11.84 12.46 -13.81
C TRP A 26 -12.17 11.16 -13.12
N THR A 27 -11.49 10.10 -13.55
CA THR A 27 -11.55 8.84 -12.80
C THR A 27 -11.03 9.08 -11.38
N PRO A 28 -11.52 8.36 -10.35
CA PRO A 28 -11.03 8.50 -8.98
C PRO A 28 -9.50 8.37 -8.87
N LYS A 29 -8.89 7.47 -9.65
CA LYS A 29 -7.43 7.31 -9.77
C LYS A 29 -6.75 8.62 -10.18
N THR A 30 -7.27 9.29 -11.22
CA THR A 30 -6.74 10.55 -11.72
C THR A 30 -6.87 11.66 -10.68
N ARG A 31 -7.99 11.71 -9.96
CA ARG A 31 -8.19 12.69 -8.86
C ARG A 31 -7.17 12.48 -7.75
N PHE A 32 -6.99 11.25 -7.27
CA PHE A 32 -6.02 10.95 -6.23
C PHE A 32 -4.58 11.20 -6.67
N LEU A 33 -4.23 10.83 -7.90
CA LEU A 33 -2.92 11.15 -8.47
C LEU A 33 -2.65 12.65 -8.50
N LEU A 34 -3.65 13.45 -8.87
CA LEU A 34 -3.50 14.89 -8.96
C LEU A 34 -3.42 15.53 -7.58
N ILE A 35 -4.22 15.07 -6.61
CA ILE A 35 -4.10 15.48 -5.20
C ILE A 35 -2.70 15.13 -4.68
N SER A 36 -2.26 13.88 -4.85
CA SER A 36 -0.93 13.44 -4.43
C SER A 36 0.17 14.28 -5.07
N LEU A 37 0.11 14.51 -6.39
CA LEU A 37 1.09 15.34 -7.11
C LEU A 37 1.09 16.78 -6.62
N CYS A 38 -0.07 17.42 -6.49
CA CYS A 38 -0.19 18.78 -5.98
C CYS A 38 0.32 18.88 -4.54
N SER A 39 0.02 17.91 -3.68
CA SER A 39 0.51 17.86 -2.31
C SER A 39 2.03 17.62 -2.24
N SER A 40 2.61 16.77 -3.10
CA SER A 40 4.06 16.60 -3.20
C SER A 40 4.75 17.88 -3.65
N VAL A 41 4.21 18.55 -4.69
CA VAL A 41 4.75 19.83 -5.19
C VAL A 41 4.62 20.93 -4.13
N ALA A 42 3.49 20.99 -3.42
CA ALA A 42 3.30 21.95 -2.34
C ALA A 42 4.27 21.73 -1.16
N LEU A 43 4.48 20.47 -0.75
CA LEU A 43 5.48 20.13 0.27
C LEU A 43 6.89 20.52 -0.16
N LEU A 44 7.27 20.20 -1.41
CA LEU A 44 8.58 20.57 -1.94
C LEU A 44 8.74 22.10 -2.02
N GLY A 45 7.68 22.81 -2.44
CA GLY A 45 7.68 24.28 -2.46
C GLY A 45 7.75 24.90 -1.07
N LEU A 46 7.09 24.32 -0.08
CA LEU A 46 7.22 24.75 1.33
C LEU A 46 8.62 24.47 1.87
N ALA A 47 9.20 23.31 1.55
CA ALA A 47 10.56 22.96 1.96
C ALA A 47 11.62 23.87 1.31
N ASP A 48 11.43 24.25 0.05
CA ASP A 48 12.27 25.22 -0.65
C ASP A 48 12.13 26.63 -0.04
N ALA A 49 10.90 27.09 0.17
CA ALA A 49 10.62 28.39 0.79
C ALA A 49 11.12 28.47 2.25
N GLY A 50 11.10 27.36 2.97
CA GLY A 50 11.70 27.22 4.31
C GLY A 50 13.22 27.13 4.32
N GLY A 51 13.87 27.17 3.14
CA GLY A 51 15.32 27.12 3.00
C GLY A 51 15.95 25.74 3.21
N VAL A 52 15.14 24.70 3.41
CA VAL A 52 15.59 23.40 3.90
C VAL A 52 16.25 22.54 2.81
N LEU A 53 15.97 22.80 1.53
CA LEU A 53 16.48 21.97 0.43
C LEU A 53 17.90 22.32 -0.02
N VAL A 54 18.36 23.56 0.17
CA VAL A 54 19.61 24.05 -0.46
C VAL A 54 20.44 24.97 0.43
N SER A 55 19.83 25.70 1.36
CA SER A 55 20.55 26.74 2.11
C SER A 55 21.00 26.23 3.48
N PRO A 56 22.23 26.58 3.93
CA PRO A 56 22.53 26.49 5.34
C PRO A 56 21.51 27.34 6.10
N THR A 57 20.93 26.79 7.16
CA THR A 57 20.10 27.55 8.10
C THR A 57 20.93 28.71 8.68
N ALA A 58 20.28 29.74 9.21
CA ALA A 58 20.96 30.92 9.76
C ALA A 58 22.03 30.59 10.82
N ASP A 59 21.93 29.42 11.46
CA ASP A 59 22.85 28.91 12.48
C ASP A 59 23.95 27.98 11.90
N GLY A 60 24.04 27.84 10.57
CA GLY A 60 25.08 27.05 9.90
C GLY A 60 24.76 25.56 9.76
N ALA A 61 23.64 25.08 10.31
CA ALA A 61 23.20 23.70 10.15
C ALA A 61 22.71 23.44 8.71
N ARG A 62 23.22 22.37 8.09
CA ARG A 62 22.93 21.97 6.71
C ARG A 62 22.01 20.76 6.69
N SER A 63 21.01 20.76 5.81
CA SER A 63 20.13 19.59 5.63
C SER A 63 20.89 18.40 5.05
N ALA A 64 20.41 17.19 5.31
CA ALA A 64 21.02 15.96 4.82
C ALA A 64 21.14 15.92 3.30
N LEU A 65 20.09 16.40 2.64
CA LEU A 65 19.99 16.44 1.20
C LEU A 65 21.13 17.27 0.60
N SER A 66 21.50 18.38 1.23
CA SER A 66 22.61 19.22 0.77
C SER A 66 23.96 18.48 0.78
N TYR A 67 24.18 17.58 1.75
CA TYR A 67 25.40 16.76 1.82
C TYR A 67 25.39 15.62 0.79
N LEU A 68 24.24 15.00 0.51
CA LEU A 68 24.12 13.94 -0.52
C LEU A 68 24.47 14.43 -1.93
N PHE A 69 24.30 15.73 -2.19
CA PHE A 69 24.59 16.35 -3.48
C PHE A 69 25.88 17.19 -3.47
N SER A 70 26.65 17.18 -2.38
CA SER A 70 27.92 17.89 -2.26
C SER A 70 29.11 16.97 -2.54
N VAL A 71 30.06 17.43 -3.36
CA VAL A 71 31.26 16.67 -3.74
C VAL A 71 32.31 16.63 -2.61
N ASN A 72 32.23 17.55 -1.64
CA ASN A 72 33.22 17.72 -0.56
C ASN A 72 32.60 17.60 0.85
N ALA A 73 31.55 16.82 0.98
CA ALA A 73 30.88 16.58 2.25
C ALA A 73 31.67 15.58 3.12
N GLU A 74 32.43 16.06 4.10
CA GLU A 74 32.94 15.21 5.18
C GLU A 74 31.87 15.08 6.27
N PRO A 75 31.33 13.87 6.53
CA PRO A 75 30.41 13.66 7.62
C PRO A 75 31.18 13.74 8.94
N SER A 76 31.17 14.92 9.58
CA SER A 76 31.50 15.02 11.00
C SER A 76 30.57 14.15 11.81
N ALA A 77 31.02 13.65 12.96
CA ALA A 77 30.43 12.56 13.74
C ALA A 77 29.03 12.86 14.35
N VAL A 78 28.02 13.13 13.53
CA VAL A 78 26.58 13.00 13.81
C VAL A 78 25.89 12.71 12.47
N SER A 79 25.89 11.44 12.04
CA SER A 79 25.40 10.97 10.73
C SER A 79 23.87 10.82 10.65
N LEU A 80 23.14 11.19 11.69
CA LEU A 80 21.72 10.86 11.84
C LEU A 80 20.78 11.78 11.06
N SER A 81 21.04 13.09 11.07
CA SER A 81 20.29 14.05 10.26
C SER A 81 20.33 13.64 8.78
N LEU A 82 21.50 13.17 8.32
CA LEU A 82 21.72 12.64 6.96
C LEU A 82 20.73 11.56 6.53
N LEU A 83 20.31 10.71 7.47
CA LEU A 83 19.41 9.59 7.20
C LEU A 83 17.93 9.96 7.32
N GLN A 84 17.60 11.04 8.03
CA GLN A 84 16.22 11.46 8.26
C GLN A 84 15.55 12.03 7.01
N ASP A 85 16.26 12.79 6.18
CA ASP A 85 15.63 13.39 5.00
C ASP A 85 15.32 12.33 3.92
N PRO A 86 16.23 11.41 3.55
CA PRO A 86 15.91 10.31 2.62
C PRO A 86 14.80 9.40 3.16
N ALA A 87 14.80 9.14 4.47
CA ALA A 87 13.73 8.42 5.14
C ALA A 87 12.39 9.16 5.01
N GLY A 88 12.41 10.48 5.20
CA GLY A 88 11.25 11.37 5.06
C GLY A 88 10.64 11.28 3.67
N LEU A 89 11.49 11.32 2.65
CA LEU A 89 11.08 11.19 1.25
C LEU A 89 10.48 9.81 0.94
N ILE A 90 11.04 8.72 1.48
CA ILE A 90 10.46 7.38 1.31
C ILE A 90 9.07 7.31 1.95
N ILE A 91 8.91 7.81 3.18
CA ILE A 91 7.60 7.85 3.85
C ILE A 91 6.60 8.69 3.04
N LEU A 92 7.00 9.88 2.57
CA LEU A 92 6.14 10.71 1.74
C LEU A 92 5.75 10.00 0.44
N ALA A 93 6.67 9.30 -0.21
CA ALA A 93 6.36 8.50 -1.40
C ALA A 93 5.32 7.41 -1.09
N VAL A 94 5.46 6.69 0.03
CA VAL A 94 4.49 5.70 0.52
C VAL A 94 3.13 6.35 0.80
N VAL A 95 3.11 7.49 1.47
CA VAL A 95 1.90 8.30 1.75
C VAL A 95 1.17 8.65 0.46
N PHE A 96 1.88 9.13 -0.56
CA PHE A 96 1.29 9.60 -1.81
C PHE A 96 0.83 8.48 -2.74
N VAL A 97 1.45 7.29 -2.68
CA VAL A 97 1.03 6.13 -3.47
C VAL A 97 -0.14 5.38 -2.84
N THR A 98 -0.34 5.47 -1.52
CA THR A 98 -1.39 4.73 -0.77
C THR A 98 -2.81 4.88 -1.36
N PRO A 99 -3.29 6.09 -1.71
CA PRO A 99 -4.61 6.25 -2.32
C PRO A 99 -4.76 5.53 -3.66
N MET A 100 -3.67 5.35 -4.41
CA MET A 100 -3.68 4.58 -5.64
C MET A 100 -3.88 3.09 -5.37
N PHE A 101 -3.18 2.53 -4.38
CA PHE A 101 -3.38 1.14 -3.96
C PHE A 101 -4.83 0.89 -3.56
N TYR A 102 -5.37 1.75 -2.71
CA TYR A 102 -6.78 1.73 -2.31
C TYR A 102 -7.70 1.72 -3.54
N CYS A 103 -7.53 2.66 -4.48
CA CYS A 103 -8.40 2.76 -5.64
C CYS A 103 -8.35 1.51 -6.54
N GLN A 104 -7.18 0.90 -6.71
CA GLN A 104 -7.02 -0.31 -7.52
C GLN A 104 -7.65 -1.52 -6.84
N GLN A 105 -7.48 -1.67 -5.53
CA GLN A 105 -8.10 -2.76 -4.76
C GLN A 105 -9.62 -2.66 -4.77
N VAL A 106 -10.19 -1.46 -4.59
CA VAL A 106 -11.65 -1.25 -4.64
C VAL A 106 -12.22 -1.71 -5.98
N ARG A 107 -11.59 -1.31 -7.09
CA ARG A 107 -12.01 -1.71 -8.44
C ARG A 107 -11.91 -3.21 -8.63
N ALA A 108 -10.82 -3.82 -8.20
CA ALA A 108 -10.66 -5.25 -8.38
C ALA A 108 -11.62 -6.07 -7.49
N ILE A 109 -11.98 -5.56 -6.30
CA ILE A 109 -13.04 -6.13 -5.46
C ILE A 109 -14.41 -6.00 -6.14
N SER A 110 -14.74 -4.85 -6.73
CA SER A 110 -16.02 -4.68 -7.47
C SER A 110 -16.13 -5.61 -8.66
N ASP A 111 -15.00 -5.92 -9.30
CA ASP A 111 -14.94 -6.77 -10.49
C ASP A 111 -14.88 -8.26 -10.16
N PHE A 112 -14.76 -8.65 -8.88
CA PHE A 112 -14.64 -10.06 -8.47
C PHE A 112 -15.85 -10.91 -8.86
N VAL A 113 -17.07 -10.45 -8.54
CA VAL A 113 -18.30 -11.19 -8.86
C VAL A 113 -18.50 -11.31 -10.38
N PRO A 114 -18.46 -10.20 -11.15
CA PRO A 114 -18.56 -10.28 -12.61
C PRO A 114 -17.46 -11.12 -13.27
N MET A 115 -16.25 -11.15 -12.71
CA MET A 115 -15.18 -12.02 -13.19
C MET A 115 -15.56 -13.50 -13.00
N ASN A 116 -15.95 -13.91 -11.79
CA ASN A 116 -16.32 -15.29 -11.53
C ASN A 116 -17.57 -15.73 -12.31
N GLU A 117 -18.57 -14.87 -12.48
CA GLU A 117 -19.77 -15.18 -13.28
C GLU A 117 -19.40 -15.44 -14.74
N ARG A 118 -18.57 -14.59 -15.36
CA ARG A 118 -18.07 -14.76 -16.74
C ARG A 118 -17.25 -16.04 -16.91
N ASN A 119 -16.56 -16.48 -15.87
CA ASN A 119 -15.79 -17.72 -15.88
C ASN A 119 -16.64 -18.96 -15.56
N GLY A 120 -17.97 -18.81 -15.43
CA GLY A 120 -18.88 -19.92 -15.16
C GLY A 120 -19.00 -20.30 -13.68
N GLY A 121 -18.50 -19.50 -12.74
CA GLY A 121 -18.56 -19.81 -11.30
C GLY A 121 -19.99 -19.93 -10.74
N ALA A 122 -20.99 -19.33 -11.41
CA ALA A 122 -22.39 -19.44 -11.03
C ALA A 122 -23.12 -20.61 -11.69
N SER A 123 -22.59 -21.21 -12.77
CA SER A 123 -23.32 -22.20 -13.58
C SER A 123 -23.55 -23.53 -12.86
N GLN A 124 -22.73 -23.83 -11.85
CA GLN A 124 -22.80 -25.06 -11.05
C GLN A 124 -23.63 -24.90 -9.77
N LEU A 125 -24.20 -23.72 -9.51
CA LEU A 125 -24.96 -23.45 -8.29
C LEU A 125 -26.44 -23.75 -8.46
N SER A 126 -27.04 -24.38 -7.45
CA SER A 126 -28.50 -24.51 -7.39
C SER A 126 -29.17 -23.17 -7.11
N GLY A 127 -30.45 -23.02 -7.50
CA GLY A 127 -31.20 -21.77 -7.30
C GLY A 127 -31.20 -21.27 -5.84
N ARG A 128 -31.30 -22.19 -4.86
CA ARG A 128 -31.21 -21.86 -3.43
C ARG A 128 -29.84 -21.29 -3.04
N ARG A 129 -28.74 -21.80 -3.61
CA ARG A 129 -27.38 -21.30 -3.35
C ARG A 129 -27.15 -19.95 -4.01
N ILE A 130 -27.71 -19.71 -5.19
CA ILE A 130 -27.69 -18.40 -5.85
C ILE A 130 -28.40 -17.36 -4.98
N GLU A 131 -29.57 -17.68 -4.43
CA GLU A 131 -30.29 -16.77 -3.52
C GLU A 131 -29.48 -16.46 -2.24
N GLN A 132 -28.81 -17.46 -1.67
CA GLN A 132 -27.90 -17.26 -0.53
C GLN A 132 -26.70 -16.38 -0.89
N LEU A 133 -26.09 -16.61 -2.06
CA LEU A 133 -24.99 -15.79 -2.57
C LEU A 133 -25.43 -14.34 -2.78
N ASN A 134 -26.59 -14.10 -3.40
CA ASN A 134 -27.11 -12.75 -3.61
C ASN A 134 -27.35 -12.02 -2.29
N ARG A 135 -27.89 -12.71 -1.26
CA ARG A 135 -28.04 -12.16 0.09
C ARG A 135 -26.69 -11.81 0.72
N LEU A 136 -25.69 -12.68 0.55
CA LEU A 136 -24.33 -12.44 1.02
C LEU A 136 -23.71 -11.22 0.32
N THR A 137 -23.78 -11.15 -1.01
CA THR A 137 -23.30 -10.02 -1.82
C THR A 137 -23.98 -8.71 -1.41
N ALA A 138 -25.30 -8.70 -1.22
CA ALA A 138 -26.04 -7.53 -0.75
C ALA A 138 -25.62 -7.09 0.66
N ARG A 139 -25.35 -8.03 1.58
CA ARG A 139 -24.82 -7.73 2.91
C ARG A 139 -23.42 -7.12 2.84
N THR A 140 -22.55 -7.68 2.02
CA THR A 140 -21.19 -7.17 1.79
C THR A 140 -21.21 -5.77 1.17
N ASN A 141 -22.05 -5.54 0.16
CA ASN A 141 -22.22 -4.23 -0.46
C ASN A 141 -22.75 -3.18 0.53
N ARG A 142 -23.65 -3.55 1.45
CA ARG A 142 -24.08 -2.66 2.54
C ARG A 142 -22.92 -2.29 3.48
N ALA A 143 -22.03 -3.24 3.80
CA ALA A 143 -20.84 -2.95 4.60
C ALA A 143 -19.88 -1.99 3.87
N PHE A 144 -19.63 -2.20 2.58
CA PHE A 144 -18.84 -1.26 1.77
C PHE A 144 -19.50 0.12 1.64
N ALA A 145 -20.83 0.17 1.47
CA ALA A 145 -21.57 1.42 1.45
C ALA A 145 -21.45 2.17 2.78
N ALA A 146 -21.53 1.46 3.92
CA ALA A 146 -21.34 2.04 5.24
C ALA A 146 -19.94 2.64 5.41
N LEU A 147 -18.90 1.93 4.96
CA LEU A 147 -17.52 2.43 4.95
C LEU A 147 -17.33 3.67 4.04
N GLY A 148 -18.13 3.77 2.98
CA GLY A 148 -18.18 4.91 2.07
C GLY A 148 -18.98 6.11 2.58
N ARG A 149 -19.73 5.99 3.68
CA ARG A 149 -20.53 7.09 4.23
C ARG A 149 -19.64 8.25 4.68
N ARG A 150 -20.14 9.47 4.52
CA ARG A 150 -19.44 10.70 4.92
C ARG A 150 -19.13 10.71 6.41
N ASP A 151 -20.12 10.40 7.25
CA ASP A 151 -19.97 10.41 8.71
C ASP A 151 -18.89 9.43 9.17
N PHE A 152 -18.91 8.18 8.65
CA PHE A 152 -17.91 7.18 8.98
C PHE A 152 -16.51 7.57 8.49
N SER A 153 -16.44 8.20 7.32
CA SER A 153 -15.19 8.73 6.77
C SER A 153 -14.62 9.87 7.62
N ALA A 154 -15.49 10.75 8.12
CA ALA A 154 -15.10 11.86 9.00
C ALA A 154 -14.58 11.33 10.34
N VAL A 155 -15.23 10.32 10.92
CA VAL A 155 -14.77 9.66 12.15
C VAL A 155 -13.40 9.02 11.95
N ILE A 156 -13.19 8.25 10.87
CA ILE A 156 -11.87 7.68 10.57
C ILE A 156 -10.84 8.81 10.44
N MET A 157 -11.14 9.86 9.68
CA MET A 157 -10.23 10.98 9.46
C MET A 157 -9.86 11.67 10.77
N ALA A 158 -10.82 11.94 11.65
CA ALA A 158 -10.57 12.54 12.96
C ALA A 158 -9.67 11.63 13.82
N THR A 159 -9.99 10.34 13.90
CA THR A 159 -9.19 9.37 14.67
C THR A 159 -7.76 9.28 14.17
N VAL A 160 -7.55 9.19 12.85
CA VAL A 160 -6.19 9.11 12.30
C VAL A 160 -5.46 10.44 12.37
N ALA A 161 -6.13 11.59 12.30
CA ALA A 161 -5.50 12.88 12.51
C ALA A 161 -4.98 13.03 13.93
N VAL A 162 -5.81 12.69 14.93
CA VAL A 162 -5.39 12.67 16.34
C VAL A 162 -4.25 11.67 16.54
N GLY A 163 -4.38 10.45 16.03
CA GLY A 163 -3.34 9.42 16.16
C GLY A 163 -2.03 9.83 15.50
N THR A 164 -2.08 10.47 14.32
CA THR A 164 -0.88 10.95 13.62
C THR A 164 -0.21 12.09 14.38
N ALA A 165 -0.99 13.03 14.92
CA ALA A 165 -0.46 14.13 15.72
C ALA A 165 0.20 13.59 17.00
N LEU A 166 -0.43 12.64 17.70
CA LEU A 166 0.14 12.00 18.89
C LEU A 166 1.42 11.22 18.56
N LEU A 167 1.43 10.49 17.45
CA LEU A 167 2.63 9.78 16.98
C LEU A 167 3.74 10.77 16.63
N TYR A 168 3.43 11.85 15.93
CA TYR A 168 4.40 12.88 15.59
C TYR A 168 4.97 13.54 16.86
N VAL A 169 4.13 13.90 17.83
CA VAL A 169 4.58 14.44 19.13
C VAL A 169 5.46 13.44 19.85
N PHE A 170 5.08 12.16 19.89
CA PHE A 170 5.90 11.11 20.48
C PHE A 170 7.25 10.96 19.77
N VAL A 171 7.27 10.98 18.44
CA VAL A 171 8.52 10.96 17.65
C VAL A 171 9.34 12.22 17.88
N ASN A 172 8.72 13.38 18.03
CA ASN A 172 9.43 14.64 18.24
C ASN A 172 10.00 14.77 19.67
N ASP A 173 9.33 14.17 20.65
CA ASP A 173 9.69 14.29 22.07
C ASP A 173 10.53 13.10 22.57
N HIS A 174 10.42 11.93 21.93
CA HIS A 174 11.09 10.68 22.31
C HIS A 174 11.75 9.95 21.14
N GLY A 175 11.53 10.40 19.90
CA GLY A 175 12.18 9.81 18.74
C GLY A 175 13.63 10.21 18.66
N LEU A 176 14.36 9.42 17.89
CA LEU A 176 15.81 9.43 17.76
C LEU A 176 16.49 8.79 18.98
N LEU A 177 16.77 7.52 18.74
CA LEU A 177 17.44 6.53 19.52
C LEU A 177 18.80 6.93 20.13
N GLU A 178 18.82 7.13 21.45
CA GLU A 178 20.02 6.98 22.29
C GLU A 178 20.63 5.56 22.16
N SER A 179 19.82 4.52 21.84
CA SER A 179 20.28 3.12 21.79
C SER A 179 20.75 2.58 20.44
N TRP A 180 20.59 3.32 19.33
CA TRP A 180 21.17 2.96 18.02
C TRP A 180 22.38 3.82 17.64
N ASN A 181 22.43 5.05 18.14
CA ASN A 181 23.62 5.90 18.08
C ASN A 181 24.03 6.24 19.50
N SER A 182 24.55 5.22 20.21
CA SER A 182 25.26 5.43 21.48
C SER A 182 26.30 6.51 21.24
N THR A 183 26.06 7.67 21.82
CA THR A 183 26.88 8.86 21.68
C THR A 183 27.39 9.22 23.05
N THR A 184 28.65 9.64 23.11
CA THR A 184 29.24 10.21 24.33
C THR A 184 28.82 11.67 24.52
N LEU A 185 28.11 12.25 23.55
CA LEU A 185 27.58 13.60 23.65
C LEU A 185 26.45 13.67 24.68
N PRO A 186 26.36 14.77 25.46
CA PRO A 186 25.20 15.03 26.29
C PRO A 186 23.92 15.06 25.44
N ASP A 187 22.84 14.44 25.95
CA ASP A 187 21.55 14.29 25.26
C ASP A 187 21.01 15.63 24.70
N ALA A 188 21.17 16.73 25.43
CA ALA A 188 20.76 18.06 24.96
C ALA A 188 21.52 18.55 23.71
N VAL A 189 22.83 18.29 23.64
CA VAL A 189 23.70 18.70 22.51
C VAL A 189 23.47 17.80 21.31
N TRP A 190 23.30 16.50 21.55
CA TRP A 190 22.97 15.58 20.48
C TRP A 190 21.58 15.88 19.90
N ARG A 191 20.60 16.18 20.75
CA ARG A 191 19.25 16.55 20.31
C ARG A 191 19.28 17.83 19.48
N SER A 192 20.00 18.88 19.89
CA SER A 192 20.08 20.10 19.07
C SER A 192 20.68 19.82 17.69
N GLU A 193 21.82 19.13 17.60
CA GLU A 193 22.49 18.84 16.33
C GLU A 193 21.65 17.95 15.38
N VAL A 194 20.88 17.01 15.94
CA VAL A 194 20.06 16.07 15.16
C VAL A 194 18.68 16.64 14.83
N TYR A 195 18.01 17.33 15.76
CA TYR A 195 16.67 17.87 15.58
C TYR A 195 16.67 19.21 14.84
N ASP A 196 17.65 20.08 15.05
CA ASP A 196 17.68 21.38 14.37
C ASP A 196 17.90 21.22 12.86
N GLY A 197 18.55 20.11 12.45
CA GLY A 197 18.69 19.71 11.05
C GLY A 197 17.47 18.99 10.46
N TRP A 198 16.45 18.63 11.24
CA TRP A 198 15.28 17.91 10.73
C TRP A 198 14.27 18.85 10.08
N TRP A 199 14.02 18.64 8.78
CA TRP A 199 13.13 19.49 7.98
C TRP A 199 11.68 19.58 8.48
N ALA A 200 11.23 18.61 9.28
CA ALA A 200 9.88 18.59 9.83
C ALA A 200 9.86 18.78 11.35
N ASN A 201 10.88 19.40 11.94
CA ASN A 201 10.90 19.75 13.36
C ASN A 201 9.85 20.83 13.69
N ARG A 202 9.01 20.60 14.70
CA ARG A 202 7.92 21.53 15.07
C ARG A 202 8.38 22.87 15.61
N TYR A 203 9.60 22.92 16.15
CA TYR A 203 10.14 24.12 16.80
C TYR A 203 10.82 25.05 15.81
N THR A 204 11.47 24.50 14.78
CA THR A 204 12.18 25.27 13.75
C THR A 204 11.36 25.46 12.47
N HIS A 205 10.55 24.46 12.10
CA HIS A 205 9.73 24.43 10.88
C HIS A 205 8.28 23.96 11.14
N PRO A 206 7.48 24.73 11.92
CA PRO A 206 6.12 24.34 12.32
C PRO A 206 5.17 24.09 11.13
N GLU A 207 5.35 24.80 10.02
CA GLU A 207 4.58 24.60 8.79
C GLU A 207 4.85 23.25 8.14
N LEU A 208 6.11 22.79 8.13
CA LEU A 208 6.50 21.49 7.57
C LEU A 208 6.08 20.34 8.49
N ALA A 209 6.16 20.54 9.81
CA ALA A 209 5.62 19.63 10.81
C ALA A 209 4.10 19.41 10.64
N MET A 210 3.34 20.51 10.50
CA MET A 210 1.90 20.44 10.25
C MET A 210 1.58 19.76 8.93
N ALA A 211 2.33 20.08 7.87
CA ALA A 211 2.13 19.47 6.55
C ALA A 211 2.41 17.95 6.58
N LEU A 212 3.43 17.51 7.33
CA LEU A 212 3.70 16.09 7.57
C LEU A 212 2.56 15.40 8.32
N CYS A 213 2.01 16.04 9.36
CA CYS A 213 0.86 15.50 10.10
C CYS A 213 -0.38 15.36 9.21
N VAL A 214 -0.67 16.34 8.36
CA VAL A 214 -1.78 16.30 7.41
C VAL A 214 -1.57 15.19 6.37
N ALA A 215 -0.35 15.06 5.83
CA ALA A 215 0.00 14.02 4.89
C ALA A 215 -0.13 12.61 5.51
N GLY A 216 0.34 12.45 6.75
CA GLY A 216 0.19 11.22 7.53
C GLY A 216 -1.27 10.87 7.79
N ALA A 217 -2.07 11.83 8.27
CA ALA A 217 -3.50 11.62 8.50
C ALA A 217 -4.24 11.20 7.21
N TYR A 218 -3.89 11.83 6.09
CA TYR A 218 -4.42 11.48 4.77
C TYR A 218 -4.06 10.03 4.39
N ALA A 219 -2.81 9.60 4.56
CA ALA A 219 -2.40 8.22 4.28
C ALA A 219 -3.08 7.20 5.22
N PHE A 220 -3.05 7.44 6.53
CA PHE A 220 -3.66 6.55 7.51
C PHE A 220 -5.17 6.43 7.33
N TYR A 221 -5.84 7.48 6.85
CA TYR A 221 -7.24 7.40 6.46
C TYR A 221 -7.49 6.35 5.36
N PHE A 222 -6.69 6.37 4.29
CA PHE A 222 -6.83 5.36 3.22
C PHE A 222 -6.40 3.98 3.69
N LEU A 223 -5.33 3.88 4.48
CA LEU A 223 -4.85 2.62 5.02
C LEU A 223 -5.90 1.96 5.93
N ALA A 224 -6.52 2.73 6.83
CA ALA A 224 -7.60 2.24 7.70
C ALA A 224 -8.79 1.73 6.88
N LYS A 225 -9.19 2.45 5.83
CA LYS A 225 -10.25 1.99 4.93
C LYS A 225 -9.84 0.75 4.14
N GLN A 226 -8.61 0.70 3.65
CA GLN A 226 -8.06 -0.47 2.96
C GLN A 226 -8.11 -1.71 3.85
N LEU A 227 -7.71 -1.58 5.12
CA LEU A 227 -7.74 -2.65 6.10
C LEU A 227 -9.16 -3.19 6.33
N VAL A 228 -10.12 -2.29 6.61
CA VAL A 228 -11.52 -2.67 6.84
C VAL A 228 -12.12 -3.35 5.61
N MET A 229 -11.87 -2.82 4.41
CA MET A 229 -12.32 -3.47 3.17
C MET A 229 -11.71 -4.85 2.98
N GLY A 230 -10.40 -4.99 3.25
CA GLY A 230 -9.70 -6.27 3.16
C GLY A 230 -10.37 -7.31 4.04
N VAL A 231 -10.66 -6.99 5.30
CA VAL A 231 -11.37 -7.88 6.24
C VAL A 231 -12.76 -8.25 5.73
N VAL A 232 -13.56 -7.26 5.30
CA VAL A 232 -14.92 -7.49 4.78
C VAL A 232 -14.88 -8.39 3.54
N PHE A 233 -13.94 -8.16 2.62
CA PHE A 233 -13.77 -8.94 1.42
C PHE A 233 -13.30 -10.38 1.71
N THR A 234 -12.37 -10.55 2.64
CA THR A 234 -11.92 -11.88 3.10
C THR A 234 -13.07 -12.70 3.70
N ILE A 235 -13.92 -12.08 4.53
CA ILE A 235 -15.12 -12.74 5.07
C ILE A 235 -16.08 -13.14 3.95
N TYR A 236 -16.27 -12.26 2.97
CA TYR A 236 -17.09 -12.55 1.80
C TYR A 236 -16.53 -13.73 1.00
N LEU A 237 -15.23 -13.71 0.66
CA LEU A 237 -14.56 -14.78 -0.10
C LEU A 237 -14.70 -16.14 0.57
N LYS A 238 -14.48 -16.20 1.89
CA LYS A 238 -14.64 -17.44 2.65
C LYS A 238 -16.06 -17.99 2.52
N ARG A 239 -17.06 -17.16 2.82
CA ARG A 239 -18.47 -17.56 2.82
C ARG A 239 -18.99 -17.87 1.42
N SER A 240 -18.54 -17.15 0.40
CA SER A 240 -18.92 -17.41 -0.98
C SER A 240 -18.32 -18.73 -1.47
N SER A 241 -17.05 -19.01 -1.11
CA SER A 241 -16.39 -20.29 -1.41
C SER A 241 -17.10 -21.48 -0.75
N GLU A 242 -17.57 -21.34 0.50
CA GLU A 242 -18.37 -22.36 1.19
C GLU A 242 -19.70 -22.65 0.48
N LEU A 243 -20.27 -21.67 -0.22
CA LEU A 243 -21.46 -21.84 -1.07
C LEU A 243 -21.14 -22.47 -2.44
N GLY A 244 -19.87 -22.67 -2.77
CA GLY A 244 -19.39 -23.13 -4.08
C GLY A 244 -19.10 -22.00 -5.07
N PHE A 245 -19.21 -20.73 -4.65
CA PHE A 245 -18.88 -19.54 -5.45
C PHE A 245 -17.51 -18.98 -5.03
N GLY A 246 -16.46 -19.71 -5.38
CA GLY A 246 -15.07 -19.29 -5.15
C GLY A 246 -14.41 -18.77 -6.42
N VAL A 247 -13.11 -18.49 -6.34
CA VAL A 247 -12.29 -18.15 -7.52
C VAL A 247 -12.40 -19.27 -8.55
N THR A 248 -12.94 -18.92 -9.72
CA THR A 248 -13.19 -19.87 -10.81
C THR A 248 -12.43 -19.43 -12.06
N PRO A 249 -11.41 -20.19 -12.51
CA PRO A 249 -10.74 -19.93 -13.77
C PRO A 249 -11.59 -20.45 -14.94
N ASN A 250 -11.56 -19.73 -16.07
CA ASN A 250 -12.21 -20.14 -17.31
C ASN A 250 -11.34 -21.21 -18.01
N MET A 251 -11.75 -22.47 -17.88
CA MET A 251 -11.04 -23.60 -18.49
C MET A 251 -11.36 -23.80 -19.97
N ALA A 252 -12.45 -23.21 -20.45
CA ALA A 252 -12.89 -23.36 -21.83
C ALA A 252 -12.21 -22.35 -22.77
N TYR A 253 -11.89 -21.16 -22.26
CA TYR A 253 -11.30 -20.09 -23.06
C TYR A 253 -10.33 -19.22 -22.26
N ASP A 254 -9.07 -19.19 -22.70
CA ASP A 254 -8.05 -18.31 -22.14
C ASP A 254 -7.95 -16.99 -22.93
N SER A 255 -8.89 -16.08 -22.67
CA SER A 255 -8.96 -14.78 -23.36
C SER A 255 -7.86 -13.79 -23.00
N ASP A 256 -7.25 -13.96 -21.82
CA ASP A 256 -6.40 -12.96 -21.19
C ASP A 256 -4.99 -13.47 -20.85
N GLY A 257 -4.69 -14.74 -21.20
CA GLY A 257 -3.46 -15.45 -20.84
C GLY A 257 -3.41 -15.88 -19.36
N PHE A 258 -4.53 -15.74 -18.65
CA PHE A 258 -4.67 -16.01 -17.22
C PHE A 258 -5.97 -16.75 -16.90
N GLN A 259 -6.58 -17.45 -17.87
CA GLN A 259 -7.82 -18.19 -17.71
C GLN A 259 -8.94 -17.32 -17.11
N GLY A 260 -9.06 -16.07 -17.55
CA GLY A 260 -10.07 -15.13 -17.05
C GLY A 260 -9.80 -14.61 -15.64
N LEU A 261 -8.61 -14.83 -15.07
CA LEU A 261 -8.23 -14.39 -13.71
C LEU A 261 -7.41 -13.09 -13.69
N ARG A 262 -7.35 -12.34 -14.80
CA ARG A 262 -6.57 -11.08 -14.85
C ARG A 262 -6.97 -10.08 -13.75
N THR A 263 -8.26 -9.93 -13.45
CA THR A 263 -8.72 -9.02 -12.38
C THR A 263 -8.19 -9.46 -11.02
N LEU A 264 -8.26 -10.75 -10.71
CA LEU A 264 -7.71 -11.29 -9.47
C LEU A 264 -6.19 -11.11 -9.42
N ARG A 265 -5.49 -11.30 -10.53
CA ARG A 265 -4.04 -11.01 -10.62
C ARG A 265 -3.73 -9.57 -10.28
N GLN A 266 -4.47 -8.63 -10.85
CA GLN A 266 -4.28 -7.20 -10.58
C GLN A 266 -4.57 -6.89 -9.12
N PHE A 267 -5.66 -7.40 -8.54
CA PHE A 267 -5.95 -7.28 -7.11
C PHE A 267 -4.75 -7.71 -6.26
N MET A 268 -4.26 -8.93 -6.49
CA MET A 268 -3.16 -9.51 -5.74
C MET A 268 -1.88 -8.69 -5.89
N LEU A 269 -1.54 -8.28 -7.11
CA LEU A 269 -0.36 -7.46 -7.37
C LEU A 269 -0.41 -6.11 -6.64
N TRP A 270 -1.56 -5.44 -6.66
CA TRP A 270 -1.73 -4.15 -5.96
C TRP A 270 -1.75 -4.31 -4.45
N THR A 271 -2.32 -5.39 -3.92
CA THR A 271 -2.29 -5.70 -2.50
C THR A 271 -0.88 -6.03 -2.02
N TYR A 272 -0.12 -6.84 -2.77
CA TYR A 272 1.29 -7.09 -2.45
C TYR A 272 2.14 -5.82 -2.60
N GLY A 273 1.96 -5.05 -3.67
CA GLY A 273 2.67 -3.78 -3.86
C GLY A 273 2.40 -2.79 -2.73
N SER A 274 1.15 -2.73 -2.24
CA SER A 274 0.79 -1.94 -1.08
C SER A 274 1.53 -2.42 0.18
N ALA A 275 1.46 -3.70 0.49
CA ALA A 275 2.10 -4.25 1.69
C ALA A 275 3.60 -4.01 1.69
N VAL A 276 4.27 -4.22 0.54
CA VAL A 276 5.71 -3.94 0.39
C VAL A 276 6.01 -2.46 0.61
N ALA A 277 5.25 -1.55 0.00
CA ALA A 277 5.46 -0.12 0.15
C ALA A 277 5.26 0.34 1.61
N HIS A 278 4.17 -0.07 2.25
CA HIS A 278 3.86 0.26 3.64
C HIS A 278 4.90 -0.30 4.60
N LEU A 279 5.37 -1.52 4.36
CA LEU A 279 6.45 -2.11 5.11
C LEU A 279 7.77 -1.34 4.93
N THR A 280 8.15 -0.98 3.69
CA THR A 280 9.36 -0.19 3.47
C THR A 280 9.30 1.12 4.25
N GLY A 281 8.14 1.79 4.24
CA GLY A 281 7.90 2.98 5.06
C GLY A 281 8.05 2.71 6.56
N LEU A 282 7.48 1.60 7.06
CA LEU A 282 7.56 1.21 8.48
C LEU A 282 8.98 0.83 8.91
N LEU A 283 9.73 0.10 8.08
CA LEU A 283 11.12 -0.26 8.34
C LEU A 283 11.99 0.98 8.43
N VAL A 284 11.85 1.89 7.47
CA VAL A 284 12.53 3.19 7.49
C VAL A 284 12.17 3.95 8.77
N LEU A 285 10.90 3.90 9.19
CA LEU A 285 10.44 4.55 10.41
C LEU A 285 11.11 3.97 11.66
N PHE A 286 11.22 2.64 11.75
CA PHE A 286 11.89 1.96 12.87
C PHE A 286 13.42 2.11 12.87
N VAL A 287 14.06 2.11 11.71
CA VAL A 287 15.52 2.25 11.62
C VAL A 287 15.96 3.68 11.94
N VAL A 288 15.15 4.68 11.56
CA VAL A 288 15.58 6.08 11.59
C VAL A 288 14.99 6.88 12.76
N TRP A 289 13.72 6.67 13.12
CA TRP A 289 13.03 7.57 14.08
C TRP A 289 12.55 6.91 15.37
N LEU A 290 12.25 5.62 15.40
CA LEU A 290 11.67 4.98 16.59
C LEU A 290 12.63 4.06 17.33
N PRO A 291 12.60 4.05 18.67
CA PRO A 291 13.44 3.16 19.43
C PRO A 291 13.13 1.67 19.24
N ALA A 292 14.19 0.86 19.20
CA ALA A 292 14.12 -0.58 19.36
C ALA A 292 13.72 -0.90 20.81
N ALA A 293 12.42 -0.89 21.06
CA ALA A 293 11.82 -1.13 22.35
C ALA A 293 10.80 -2.29 22.25
N PRO A 294 10.39 -2.90 23.38
CA PRO A 294 9.43 -4.01 23.37
C PRO A 294 8.11 -3.70 22.64
N TRP A 295 7.68 -2.44 22.67
CA TRP A 295 6.48 -2.01 21.95
C TRP A 295 6.66 -2.02 20.41
N THR A 296 7.88 -1.87 19.91
CA THR A 296 8.22 -2.01 18.49
C THR A 296 7.99 -3.44 18.01
N LEU A 297 8.35 -4.42 18.84
CA LEU A 297 8.02 -5.83 18.57
C LEU A 297 6.50 -6.03 18.53
N PHE A 298 5.75 -5.42 19.46
CA PHE A 298 4.29 -5.48 19.43
C PHE A 298 3.71 -4.88 18.13
N ALA A 299 4.19 -3.72 17.69
CA ALA A 299 3.77 -3.10 16.44
C ALA A 299 4.07 -3.99 15.22
N VAL A 300 5.26 -4.58 15.16
CA VAL A 300 5.62 -5.57 14.13
C VAL A 300 4.66 -6.75 14.16
N VAL A 301 4.42 -7.35 15.34
CA VAL A 301 3.49 -8.49 15.51
C VAL A 301 2.09 -8.14 15.01
N VAL A 302 1.55 -6.97 15.37
CA VAL A 302 0.23 -6.50 14.92
C VAL A 302 0.20 -6.38 13.39
N VAL A 303 1.24 -5.80 12.77
CA VAL A 303 1.35 -5.70 11.31
C VAL A 303 1.39 -7.09 10.67
N MET A 304 2.13 -8.05 11.23
CA MET A 304 2.16 -9.42 10.66
C MET A 304 0.79 -10.08 10.74
N VAL A 305 0.10 -9.96 11.86
CA VAL A 305 -1.24 -10.53 12.05
C VAL A 305 -2.21 -9.91 11.04
N VAL A 306 -2.15 -8.60 10.87
CA VAL A 306 -2.93 -7.87 9.88
C VAL A 306 -2.64 -8.38 8.47
N ASP A 307 -1.38 -8.42 8.05
CA ASP A 307 -0.98 -8.86 6.71
C ASP A 307 -1.35 -10.34 6.46
N ALA A 308 -1.20 -11.20 7.47
CA ALA A 308 -1.64 -12.58 7.40
C ALA A 308 -3.15 -12.68 7.14
N LEU A 309 -3.96 -11.88 7.83
CA LEU A 309 -5.41 -11.87 7.71
C LEU A 309 -5.93 -11.26 6.41
N VAL A 310 -5.31 -10.18 5.93
CA VAL A 310 -5.82 -9.42 4.77
C VAL A 310 -5.14 -9.76 3.45
N ILE A 311 -3.99 -10.45 3.50
CA ILE A 311 -3.22 -10.82 2.31
C ILE A 311 -3.12 -12.33 2.20
N ILE A 312 -2.49 -13.00 3.17
CA ILE A 312 -2.17 -14.43 3.06
C ILE A 312 -3.44 -15.28 3.06
N TYR A 313 -4.35 -15.03 3.99
CA TYR A 313 -5.58 -15.82 4.15
C TYR A 313 -6.52 -15.77 2.93
N PRO A 314 -6.93 -14.59 2.40
CA PRO A 314 -7.75 -14.56 1.19
C PRO A 314 -7.03 -15.13 -0.05
N SER A 315 -5.71 -14.99 -0.13
CA SER A 315 -4.90 -15.63 -1.19
C SER A 315 -4.96 -17.15 -1.14
N SER A 316 -4.91 -17.73 0.07
CA SER A 316 -5.03 -19.17 0.29
C SER A 316 -6.40 -19.68 -0.12
N ILE A 317 -7.49 -18.99 0.26
CA ILE A 317 -8.85 -19.34 -0.16
C ILE A 317 -8.95 -19.33 -1.69
N GLY A 318 -8.42 -18.28 -2.33
CA GLY A 318 -8.40 -18.18 -3.79
C GLY A 318 -7.61 -19.30 -4.48
N TYR A 319 -6.45 -19.66 -3.93
CA TYR A 319 -5.63 -20.79 -4.44
C TYR A 319 -6.39 -22.11 -4.39
N HIS A 320 -6.93 -22.47 -3.22
CA HIS A 320 -7.61 -23.75 -3.04
C HIS A 320 -8.88 -23.83 -3.90
N SER A 321 -9.66 -22.74 -3.98
CA SER A 321 -10.82 -22.67 -4.86
C SER A 321 -10.45 -22.87 -6.34
N ALA A 322 -9.43 -22.17 -6.83
CA ALA A 322 -9.00 -22.28 -8.22
C ALA A 322 -8.45 -23.69 -8.52
N LEU A 323 -7.68 -24.26 -7.59
CA LEU A 323 -7.15 -25.62 -7.71
C LEU A 323 -8.27 -26.66 -7.78
N ASP A 324 -9.26 -26.56 -6.90
CA ASP A 324 -10.40 -27.48 -6.88
C ASP A 324 -11.22 -27.38 -8.16
N ALA A 325 -11.41 -26.17 -8.69
CA ALA A 325 -12.06 -25.97 -9.99
C ALA A 325 -11.27 -26.64 -11.13
N LYS A 326 -9.94 -26.50 -11.17
CA LYS A 326 -9.07 -27.19 -12.16
C LYS A 326 -9.24 -28.70 -12.08
N LYS A 327 -9.15 -29.26 -10.86
CA LYS A 327 -9.25 -30.70 -10.62
C LYS A 327 -10.61 -31.26 -11.06
N LYS A 328 -11.70 -30.57 -10.73
CA LYS A 328 -13.06 -30.97 -11.15
C LYS A 328 -13.21 -30.96 -12.66
N TYR A 329 -12.66 -29.95 -13.34
CA TYR A 329 -12.69 -29.88 -14.80
C TYR A 329 -11.89 -31.02 -15.44
N VAL A 330 -10.67 -31.28 -14.97
CA VAL A 330 -9.86 -32.43 -15.44
C VAL A 330 -10.58 -33.76 -15.22
N ALA A 331 -11.19 -33.96 -14.05
CA ALA A 331 -11.98 -35.16 -13.80
C ALA A 331 -13.16 -35.30 -14.78
N SER A 332 -13.79 -34.18 -15.17
CA SER A 332 -14.87 -34.20 -16.17
C SER A 332 -14.38 -34.57 -17.58
N LEU A 333 -13.16 -34.15 -17.95
CA LEU A 333 -12.55 -34.53 -19.23
C LEU A 333 -12.28 -36.04 -19.31
N SER A 334 -11.96 -36.69 -18.19
CA SER A 334 -11.74 -38.14 -18.14
C SER A 334 -12.97 -38.97 -18.47
N VAL A 335 -14.16 -38.43 -18.22
CA VAL A 335 -15.46 -39.10 -18.45
C VAL A 335 -16.13 -38.61 -19.74
N THR A 336 -15.60 -37.55 -20.36
CA THR A 336 -16.12 -37.03 -21.63
C THR A 336 -15.65 -37.91 -22.79
N ASP A 337 -16.55 -38.21 -23.72
CA ASP A 337 -16.22 -38.96 -24.93
C ASP A 337 -15.37 -38.09 -25.87
N MET A 338 -14.04 -38.24 -25.76
CA MET A 338 -13.04 -37.44 -26.46
C MET A 338 -11.84 -38.32 -26.83
N PRO A 339 -11.22 -38.15 -28.02
CA PRO A 339 -10.00 -38.85 -28.38
C PRO A 339 -8.89 -38.67 -27.33
N PRO A 340 -8.05 -39.70 -27.07
CA PRO A 340 -6.99 -39.62 -26.05
C PRO A 340 -6.04 -38.44 -26.23
N ASN A 341 -5.61 -38.17 -27.47
CA ASN A 341 -4.67 -37.08 -27.77
C ASN A 341 -5.27 -35.70 -27.45
N ASP A 342 -6.54 -35.48 -27.78
CA ASP A 342 -7.24 -34.21 -27.52
C ASP A 342 -7.48 -34.01 -26.02
N ARG A 343 -7.75 -35.11 -25.30
CA ARG A 343 -7.92 -35.12 -23.85
C ARG A 343 -6.63 -34.76 -23.13
N ASP A 344 -5.51 -35.36 -23.53
CA ASP A 344 -4.20 -35.08 -22.94
C ASP A 344 -3.77 -33.63 -23.22
N ALA A 345 -4.04 -33.13 -24.44
CA ALA A 345 -3.79 -31.72 -24.79
C ALA A 345 -4.65 -30.77 -23.95
N ALA A 346 -5.94 -31.07 -23.75
CA ALA A 346 -6.83 -30.26 -22.91
C ALA A 346 -6.40 -30.27 -21.43
N ILE A 347 -5.99 -31.43 -20.90
CA ILE A 347 -5.45 -31.54 -19.54
C ILE A 347 -4.16 -30.73 -19.41
N ALA A 348 -3.23 -30.85 -20.37
CA ALA A 348 -1.99 -30.09 -20.38
C ALA A 348 -2.27 -28.57 -20.42
N GLN A 349 -3.24 -28.13 -21.22
CA GLN A 349 -3.65 -26.73 -21.30
C GLN A 349 -4.17 -26.20 -19.96
N VAL A 350 -4.99 -26.98 -19.23
CA VAL A 350 -5.50 -26.60 -17.90
C VAL A 350 -4.36 -26.31 -16.91
N TRP A 351 -3.30 -27.12 -16.95
CA TRP A 351 -2.14 -27.02 -16.06
C TRP A 351 -1.02 -26.12 -16.57
N SER A 352 -1.05 -25.70 -17.83
CA SER A 352 -0.06 -24.79 -18.42
C SER A 352 0.00 -23.43 -17.72
N VAL A 353 -1.09 -23.02 -17.08
CA VAL A 353 -1.21 -21.75 -16.33
C VAL A 353 -1.20 -22.02 -14.82
N SER A 354 -0.37 -21.28 -14.09
CA SER A 354 -0.31 -21.35 -12.62
C SER A 354 -1.68 -21.07 -11.98
N VAL A 355 -2.01 -21.81 -10.91
CA VAL A 355 -3.28 -21.69 -10.17
C VAL A 355 -3.47 -20.30 -9.56
N LEU A 356 -2.39 -19.71 -9.05
CA LEU A 356 -2.36 -18.31 -8.67
C LEU A 356 -1.43 -17.51 -9.61
N PRO A 357 -1.81 -16.27 -9.93
CA PRO A 357 -1.08 -15.44 -10.88
C PRO A 357 0.16 -14.73 -10.30
N VAL A 358 0.38 -14.84 -8.99
CA VAL A 358 1.61 -14.47 -8.28
C VAL A 358 2.02 -15.69 -7.46
N GLY A 359 3.30 -16.09 -7.54
CA GLY A 359 3.79 -17.23 -6.78
C GLY A 359 3.64 -16.96 -5.29
N THR A 360 2.76 -17.70 -4.61
CA THR A 360 2.52 -17.61 -3.15
C THR A 360 3.82 -17.75 -2.37
N ARG A 361 4.78 -18.52 -2.88
CA ARG A 361 6.14 -18.63 -2.33
C ARG A 361 6.90 -17.30 -2.33
N LYS A 362 6.84 -16.49 -3.38
CA LYS A 362 7.51 -15.18 -3.41
C LYS A 362 6.88 -14.22 -2.41
N ALA A 363 5.54 -14.21 -2.31
CA ALA A 363 4.84 -13.41 -1.33
C ALA A 363 5.12 -13.86 0.11
N ILE A 364 5.12 -15.16 0.39
CA ILE A 364 5.43 -15.70 1.72
C ILE A 364 6.90 -15.50 2.06
N THR A 365 7.86 -15.78 1.16
CA THR A 365 9.28 -15.53 1.42
C THR A 365 9.57 -14.05 1.61
N ALA A 366 8.91 -13.20 0.82
CA ALA A 366 8.99 -11.77 1.01
C ALA A 366 8.43 -11.41 2.38
N ILE A 367 7.20 -11.82 2.75
CA ILE A 367 6.60 -11.64 4.08
C ILE A 367 7.51 -12.21 5.20
N THR A 368 7.99 -13.42 5.13
CA THR A 368 8.89 -13.99 6.15
C THR A 368 10.20 -13.21 6.28
N GLY A 369 10.82 -12.79 5.18
CA GLY A 369 11.98 -11.88 5.21
C GLY A 369 11.62 -10.49 5.76
N TYR A 370 10.43 -9.99 5.42
CA TYR A 370 9.84 -8.73 5.88
C TYR A 370 9.55 -8.70 7.38
N LEU A 371 9.29 -9.86 7.98
CA LEU A 371 8.94 -10.00 9.39
C LEU A 371 10.16 -10.23 10.28
N LEU A 372 11.19 -10.88 9.76
CA LEU A 372 12.42 -11.17 10.51
C LEU A 372 13.38 -9.98 10.51
N VAL A 373 13.46 -9.20 9.44
CA VAL A 373 14.44 -8.09 9.36
C VAL A 373 14.22 -7.01 10.43
N PRO A 374 13.01 -6.43 10.61
CA PRO A 374 12.76 -5.46 11.68
C PRO A 374 12.92 -6.07 13.09
N ALA A 375 12.57 -7.35 13.26
CA ALA A 375 12.72 -8.04 14.54
C ALA A 375 14.19 -8.25 14.91
N VAL A 376 15.03 -8.66 13.94
CA VAL A 376 16.49 -8.81 14.12
C VAL A 376 17.14 -7.45 14.38
N ILE A 377 16.75 -6.43 13.61
CA ILE A 377 17.13 -5.02 13.79
C ILE A 377 16.78 -4.58 15.21
N ALA A 378 15.54 -4.75 15.65
CA ALA A 378 15.11 -4.36 17.00
C ALA A 378 15.79 -5.16 18.13
N TRP A 379 16.29 -6.36 17.85
CA TRP A 379 16.94 -7.22 18.85
C TRP A 379 18.44 -6.92 19.03
N LEU A 380 19.11 -6.45 17.97
CA LEU A 380 20.54 -6.14 17.95
C LEU A 380 21.01 -5.23 19.10
N PRO A 381 20.38 -4.08 19.38
CA PRO A 381 20.79 -3.21 20.49
C PRO A 381 20.68 -3.87 21.87
N ALA A 382 19.64 -4.68 22.09
CA ALA A 382 19.42 -5.36 23.37
C ALA A 382 20.44 -6.49 23.64
N VAL A 383 21.03 -7.05 22.58
CA VAL A 383 22.13 -8.02 22.67
C VAL A 383 23.46 -7.29 22.86
N VAL A 384 23.71 -6.22 22.11
CA VAL A 384 24.95 -5.43 22.20
C VAL A 384 25.10 -4.72 23.54
N GLN A 385 24.01 -4.29 24.20
CA GLN A 385 24.07 -3.69 25.54
C GLN A 385 24.34 -4.71 26.66
N LYS A 386 24.23 -6.02 26.39
CA LYS A 386 24.48 -7.10 27.37
C LYS A 386 25.84 -7.77 27.17
N LEU A 387 26.55 -7.43 26.10
CA LEU A 387 27.94 -7.79 25.83
C LEU A 387 28.84 -6.62 26.23
#